data_AF-A0A497PIA4-F1
#
_entry.id   AF-A0A497PIA4-F1
#
_cell.length_a   1.000
_cell.length_b   1.000
_cell.length_c   1.000
_cell.angle_alpha   90.00
_cell.angle_beta   90.00
_cell.angle_gamma   90.00
#
_symmetry.space_group_name_H-M   'P 1'
#
loop_
_entity.id
_entity.type
_entity.pdbx_description
1 polymer ?
#
loop_
_entity_poly.entity_id
_entity_poly.type
_entity_poly.pdbx_seq_one_letter_code
_entity_poly.pdbx_strand_id
1 'polypeptide(L)'
;MPREMHAIWWDDHLGPMVGRSCPEGASLSVEEALRIFMGHGINQEAKIGYTNLGRGLVVSILIPPNCIAVLLNENEDPQVVERNLLRLVEEMNLNSSHWESELSRAFDRLNALLSESSKDEILARDDVRRLVNDMMDGRIESIEPVHVLRQTDRYPIASQYLSGDDEEVARTLRDLESAGILVAKSHGRKLTCTRCSSTEVVAGLACPNCNSTDLYKIYRLHCPNCGQVTQSVIVDNMEEISCQHCKAAIPVQELKVLGIEMLCNSCSTATPDPLITLTCASCGKRFSSLDILSGTGLAFELSPAGKKERAEKA
;
A
#
# COMPACT_ATOMS: atom_id res chain seq x y z
N MET A 1 26.78 1.65 -8.88
CA MET A 1 26.92 0.21 -8.59
C MET A 1 27.35 0.09 -7.14
N PRO A 2 26.71 -0.74 -6.29
CA PRO A 2 26.98 -0.77 -4.86
C PRO A 2 28.40 -1.20 -4.56
N ARG A 3 28.94 -0.75 -3.42
CA ARG A 3 30.32 -1.04 -3.01
C ARG A 3 30.48 -2.48 -2.55
N GLU A 4 29.59 -2.91 -1.67
CA GLU A 4 29.69 -4.20 -0.98
C GLU A 4 28.28 -4.72 -0.69
N MET A 5 28.12 -6.04 -0.71
CA MET A 5 26.94 -6.74 -0.21
C MET A 5 27.38 -7.73 0.86
N HIS A 6 26.70 -7.71 2.00
CA HIS A 6 27.00 -8.54 3.15
C HIS A 6 25.76 -9.36 3.51
N ALA A 7 25.97 -10.64 3.79
CA ALA A 7 24.97 -11.46 4.44
C ALA A 7 25.38 -11.63 5.90
N ILE A 8 24.51 -11.18 6.80
CA ILE A 8 24.67 -11.29 8.25
C ILE A 8 23.47 -12.02 8.82
N TRP A 9 23.58 -12.62 10.00
CA TRP A 9 22.43 -13.23 10.67
C TRP A 9 22.49 -12.97 12.17
N TRP A 10 21.35 -13.07 12.84
CA TRP A 10 21.26 -12.93 14.28
C TRP A 10 21.32 -14.31 14.95
N ASP A 11 22.25 -14.47 15.89
CA ASP A 11 22.28 -15.61 16.81
C ASP A 11 21.81 -15.16 18.20
N ASP A 12 20.84 -15.86 18.78
CA ASP A 12 20.23 -15.46 20.05
C ASP A 12 21.19 -15.50 21.26
N HIS A 13 22.32 -16.20 21.14
CA HIS A 13 23.32 -16.33 22.20
C HIS A 13 24.58 -15.49 21.93
N LEU A 14 24.93 -15.32 20.65
CA LEU A 14 26.19 -14.67 20.23
C LEU A 14 25.99 -13.28 19.62
N GLY A 15 24.73 -12.90 19.32
CA GLY A 15 24.39 -11.63 18.68
C GLY A 15 24.63 -11.65 17.17
N PRO A 16 24.93 -10.49 16.54
CA PRO A 16 25.04 -10.39 15.09
C PRO A 16 26.30 -11.10 14.58
N MET A 17 26.09 -12.09 13.73
CA MET A 17 27.15 -12.82 13.05
C MET A 17 27.37 -12.25 11.66
N VAL A 18 28.62 -11.90 11.37
CA VAL A 18 29.04 -11.43 10.05
C VAL A 18 29.34 -12.64 9.19
N GLY A 19 28.53 -12.83 8.16
CA GLY A 19 28.59 -14.00 7.30
C GLY A 19 29.59 -13.86 6.16
N ARG A 20 29.05 -13.74 4.95
CA ARG A 20 29.83 -13.62 3.72
C ARG A 20 29.65 -12.22 3.13
N SER A 21 30.63 -11.82 2.35
CA SER A 21 30.64 -10.53 1.67
C SER A 21 30.89 -10.73 0.18
N CYS A 22 30.40 -9.80 -0.63
CA CYS A 22 30.76 -9.64 -2.03
C CYS A 22 31.11 -8.16 -2.27
N PRO A 23 32.28 -7.83 -2.87
CA PRO A 23 33.34 -8.74 -3.30
C PRO A 23 34.01 -9.49 -2.14
N GLU A 24 34.67 -10.62 -2.45
CA GLU A 24 35.42 -11.40 -1.46
C GLU A 24 36.50 -10.54 -0.80
N GLY A 25 36.58 -10.56 0.53
CA GLY A 25 37.54 -9.77 1.32
C GLY A 25 37.01 -8.44 1.84
N ALA A 26 35.81 -8.02 1.43
CA ALA A 26 35.10 -6.94 2.13
C ALA A 26 34.79 -7.37 3.58
N SER A 27 35.05 -6.49 4.54
CA SER A 27 34.82 -6.80 5.96
C SER A 27 33.77 -5.86 6.55
N LEU A 28 32.96 -6.44 7.42
CA LEU A 28 32.00 -5.73 8.24
C LEU A 28 32.35 -6.05 9.69
N SER A 29 32.56 -5.03 10.50
CA SER A 29 32.80 -5.23 11.93
C SER A 29 31.53 -5.67 12.65
N VAL A 30 31.68 -6.32 13.80
CA VAL A 30 30.53 -6.72 14.65
C VAL A 30 29.70 -5.51 15.08
N GLU A 31 30.35 -4.36 15.31
CA GLU A 31 29.67 -3.11 15.65
C GLU A 31 28.84 -2.56 14.47
N GLU A 32 29.39 -2.58 13.25
CA GLU A 32 28.64 -2.19 12.05
C GLU A 32 27.46 -3.12 11.80
N ALA A 33 27.64 -4.43 11.97
CA ALA A 33 26.56 -5.42 11.85
C ALA A 33 25.45 -5.16 12.88
N LEU A 34 25.80 -4.87 14.13
CA LEU A 34 24.83 -4.51 15.17
C LEU A 34 24.04 -3.26 14.78
N ARG A 35 24.71 -2.20 14.30
CA ARG A 35 24.06 -0.98 13.85
C ARG A 35 23.09 -1.23 12.69
N ILE A 36 23.46 -2.13 11.76
CA ILE A 36 22.58 -2.55 10.67
C ILE A 36 21.30 -3.19 11.21
N PHE A 37 21.41 -4.14 12.14
CA PHE A 37 20.22 -4.75 12.78
C PHE A 37 19.36 -3.73 13.51
N MET A 38 19.97 -2.78 14.22
CA MET A 38 19.24 -1.68 14.88
C MET A 38 18.52 -0.76 13.88
N GLY A 39 19.01 -0.67 12.64
CA GLY A 39 18.34 0.04 11.54
C GLY A 39 16.98 -0.54 11.15
N HIS A 40 16.66 -1.76 11.58
CA HIS A 40 15.35 -2.41 11.40
C HIS A 40 14.37 -2.15 12.58
N GLY A 41 14.70 -1.20 13.46
CA GLY A 41 13.93 -0.86 14.64
C GLY A 41 14.38 -1.63 15.89
N ILE A 42 13.98 -1.13 17.07
CA ILE A 42 14.40 -1.66 18.38
C ILE A 42 14.07 -3.15 18.54
N ASN A 43 12.96 -3.60 17.95
CA ASN A 43 12.51 -4.99 17.96
C ASN A 43 12.78 -5.74 16.64
N GLN A 44 13.52 -5.15 15.69
CA GLN A 44 13.78 -5.74 14.37
C GLN A 44 12.49 -6.07 13.56
N GLU A 45 11.42 -5.28 13.77
CA GLU A 45 10.11 -5.50 13.14
C GLU A 45 10.05 -4.98 11.70
N ALA A 46 10.92 -4.02 11.32
CA ALA A 46 10.92 -3.48 9.98
C ALA A 46 11.69 -4.40 9.02
N LYS A 47 11.05 -4.81 7.92
CA LYS A 47 11.71 -5.62 6.88
C LYS A 47 12.90 -4.90 6.24
N ILE A 48 12.87 -3.56 6.21
CA ILE A 48 13.85 -2.71 5.53
C ILE A 48 14.53 -1.81 6.56
N GLY A 49 15.84 -1.66 6.45
CA GLY A 49 16.66 -0.86 7.34
C GLY A 49 17.58 0.08 6.57
N TYR A 50 17.81 1.26 7.15
CA TYR A 50 18.72 2.28 6.64
C TYR A 50 19.73 2.63 7.71
N THR A 51 21.02 2.42 7.43
CA THR A 51 22.09 2.62 8.42
C THR A 51 23.27 3.37 7.82
N ASN A 52 23.70 4.46 8.43
CA ASN A 52 24.93 5.14 8.03
C ASN A 52 26.12 4.63 8.85
N LEU A 53 27.09 4.00 8.18
CA LEU A 53 28.29 3.42 8.82
C LEU A 53 29.48 4.39 8.86
N GLY A 54 29.30 5.66 8.50
CA GLY A 54 30.37 6.66 8.39
C GLY A 54 31.22 6.52 7.12
N ARG A 55 31.32 5.32 6.54
CA ARG A 55 31.94 5.04 5.22
C ARG A 55 30.95 4.95 4.06
N GLY A 56 29.65 5.08 4.34
CA GLY A 56 28.58 5.03 3.36
C GLY A 56 27.23 4.68 4.00
N LEU A 57 26.16 4.88 3.22
CA LEU A 57 24.82 4.44 3.58
C LEU A 57 24.66 2.96 3.25
N VAL A 58 24.03 2.21 4.15
CA VAL A 58 23.65 0.83 3.97
C VAL A 58 22.14 0.73 3.87
N VAL A 59 21.66 0.04 2.83
CA VAL A 59 20.28 -0.42 2.70
C VAL A 59 20.27 -1.90 3.03
N SER A 60 19.46 -2.31 4.00
CA SER A 60 19.40 -3.71 4.44
C SER A 60 17.99 -4.28 4.41
N ILE A 61 17.88 -5.58 4.13
CA ILE A 61 16.64 -6.35 4.19
C ILE A 61 16.79 -7.46 5.20
N LEU A 62 15.91 -7.46 6.20
CA LEU A 62 15.84 -8.47 7.25
C LEU A 62 14.82 -9.54 6.89
N ILE A 63 15.28 -10.79 6.83
CA ILE A 63 14.47 -12.00 6.69
C ILE A 63 14.96 -12.99 7.74
N PRO A 64 14.37 -12.96 8.95
CA PRO A 64 14.90 -13.70 10.09
C PRO A 64 15.15 -15.18 9.77
N PRO A 65 16.32 -15.72 10.15
CA PRO A 65 17.39 -15.07 10.94
C PRO A 65 18.38 -14.24 10.12
N ASN A 66 18.25 -14.21 8.79
CA ASN A 66 19.19 -13.59 7.86
C ASN A 66 18.92 -12.10 7.63
N CYS A 67 19.95 -11.35 7.27
CA CYS A 67 19.87 -9.98 6.83
C CYS A 67 20.87 -9.75 5.68
N ILE A 68 20.40 -9.18 4.58
CA ILE A 68 21.22 -8.81 3.43
C ILE A 68 21.42 -7.30 3.49
N ALA A 69 22.66 -6.86 3.60
CA ALA A 69 23.04 -5.46 3.75
C ALA A 69 23.90 -5.01 2.56
N VAL A 70 23.49 -3.94 1.89
CA VAL A 70 24.17 -3.41 0.71
C VAL A 70 24.72 -2.01 1.02
N LEU A 71 26.05 -1.88 0.97
CA LEU A 71 26.75 -0.60 1.15
C LEU A 71 26.78 0.17 -0.16
N LEU A 72 26.27 1.39 -0.13
CA LEU A 72 26.13 2.25 -1.32
C LEU A 72 27.38 3.08 -1.61
N ASN A 73 27.52 3.47 -2.87
CA ASN A 73 28.39 4.56 -3.30
C ASN A 73 27.70 5.93 -3.11
N GLU A 74 28.49 7.01 -3.05
CA GLU A 74 28.02 8.38 -2.76
C GLU A 74 26.94 8.90 -3.72
N ASN A 75 26.90 8.40 -4.97
CA ASN A 75 25.99 8.86 -6.02
C ASN A 75 24.79 7.92 -6.25
N GLU A 76 24.57 6.92 -5.39
CA GLU A 76 23.47 5.97 -5.58
C GLU A 76 22.20 6.39 -4.86
N ASP A 77 21.07 6.28 -5.57
CA ASP A 77 19.75 6.51 -4.99
C ASP A 77 19.36 5.31 -4.10
N PRO A 78 19.23 5.50 -2.78
CA PRO A 78 18.91 4.42 -1.85
C PRO A 78 17.56 3.76 -2.15
N GLN A 79 16.59 4.50 -2.68
CA GLN A 79 15.26 3.97 -3.00
C GLN A 79 15.29 3.03 -4.19
N VAL A 80 16.14 3.31 -5.19
CA VAL A 80 16.34 2.43 -6.35
C VAL A 80 16.99 1.12 -5.91
N VAL A 81 17.98 1.19 -5.02
CA VAL A 81 18.64 0.01 -4.47
C VAL A 81 17.68 -0.80 -3.60
N GLU A 82 16.91 -0.15 -2.72
CA GLU A 82 15.86 -0.81 -1.92
C GLU A 82 14.90 -1.60 -2.81
N ARG A 83 14.31 -0.95 -3.82
CA ARG A 83 13.33 -1.57 -4.72
C ARG A 83 13.89 -2.79 -5.44
N ASN A 84 15.12 -2.69 -5.95
CA ASN A 84 15.75 -3.79 -6.68
C ASN A 84 16.23 -4.90 -5.73
N LEU A 85 16.68 -4.56 -4.53
CA LEU A 85 17.08 -5.52 -3.51
C LEU A 85 15.87 -6.32 -3.00
N LEU A 86 14.70 -5.70 -2.83
CA LEU A 86 13.45 -6.40 -2.47
C LEU A 86 13.09 -7.49 -3.48
N ARG A 87 13.19 -7.19 -4.78
CA ARG A 87 12.93 -8.15 -5.86
C ARG A 87 13.96 -9.27 -5.87
N LEU A 88 15.23 -8.92 -5.72
CA LEU A 88 16.33 -9.88 -5.72
C LEU A 88 16.19 -10.90 -4.59
N VAL A 89 15.85 -10.45 -3.40
CA VAL A 89 15.78 -11.30 -2.21
C VAL A 89 14.65 -12.34 -2.33
N GLU A 90 13.59 -12.06 -3.08
CA GLU A 90 12.54 -13.06 -3.40
C GLU A 90 13.06 -14.21 -4.28
N GLU A 91 14.13 -13.97 -5.04
CA GLU A 91 14.77 -14.96 -5.94
C GLU A 91 15.96 -15.69 -5.25
N MET A 92 16.41 -15.21 -4.10
CA MET A 92 17.56 -15.78 -3.38
C MET A 92 17.18 -17.05 -2.61
N ASN A 93 18.00 -18.10 -2.72
CA ASN A 93 17.82 -19.30 -1.89
C ASN A 93 18.52 -19.12 -0.54
N LEU A 94 17.83 -18.49 0.43
CA LEU A 94 18.35 -18.17 1.77
C LEU A 94 18.79 -19.38 2.61
N ASN A 95 18.43 -20.61 2.20
CA ASN A 95 18.79 -21.86 2.88
C ASN A 95 19.90 -22.64 2.15
N SER A 96 20.54 -22.05 1.15
CA SER A 96 21.61 -22.70 0.38
C SER A 96 22.83 -22.99 1.23
N SER A 97 23.40 -24.19 1.09
CA SER A 97 24.71 -24.54 1.67
C SER A 97 25.89 -23.89 0.95
N HIS A 98 25.66 -23.27 -0.23
CA HIS A 98 26.69 -22.64 -1.07
C HIS A 98 26.52 -21.12 -1.08
N TRP A 99 26.60 -20.52 0.12
CA TRP A 99 26.28 -19.10 0.33
C TRP A 99 27.20 -18.13 -0.43
N GLU A 100 28.45 -18.52 -0.68
CA GLU A 100 29.42 -17.73 -1.46
C GLU A 100 28.96 -17.54 -2.91
N SER A 101 28.56 -18.62 -3.58
CA SER A 101 28.05 -18.55 -4.96
C SER A 101 26.70 -17.84 -5.04
N GLU A 102 25.83 -18.01 -4.03
CA GLU A 102 24.54 -17.33 -3.98
C GLU A 102 24.68 -15.82 -3.77
N LEU A 103 25.54 -15.38 -2.85
CA LEU A 103 25.77 -13.96 -2.59
C LEU A 103 26.47 -13.27 -3.76
N SER A 104 27.44 -13.93 -4.40
CA SER A 104 28.07 -13.41 -5.61
C SER A 104 27.07 -13.27 -6.76
N ARG A 105 26.24 -14.30 -7.00
CA ARG A 105 25.17 -14.24 -8.02
C ARG A 105 24.18 -13.12 -7.72
N ALA A 106 23.81 -12.96 -6.44
CA ALA A 106 22.91 -11.90 -6.00
C ALA A 106 23.52 -10.51 -6.24
N PHE A 107 24.80 -10.31 -5.91
CA PHE A 107 25.51 -9.07 -6.14
C PHE A 107 25.60 -8.72 -7.63
N ASP A 108 25.96 -9.70 -8.48
CA ASP A 108 26.02 -9.52 -9.94
C ASP A 108 24.63 -9.19 -10.51
N ARG A 109 23.58 -9.87 -10.02
CA ARG A 109 22.21 -9.60 -10.45
C ARG A 109 21.72 -8.24 -9.99
N LEU A 110 22.03 -7.81 -8.76
CA LEU A 110 21.71 -6.46 -8.28
C LEU A 110 22.39 -5.40 -9.15
N ASN A 111 23.67 -5.61 -9.46
CA ASN A 111 24.43 -4.74 -10.37
C ASN A 111 23.80 -4.69 -11.76
N ALA A 112 23.40 -5.83 -12.32
CA ALA A 112 22.68 -5.89 -13.57
C ALA A 112 21.35 -5.12 -13.51
N LEU A 113 20.54 -5.30 -12.47
CA LEU A 113 19.26 -4.58 -12.29
C LEU A 113 19.43 -3.07 -12.15
N LEU A 114 20.51 -2.64 -11.48
CA LEU A 114 20.87 -1.24 -11.34
C LEU A 114 21.40 -0.66 -12.66
N SER A 115 21.94 -1.48 -13.56
CA SER A 115 22.32 -1.08 -14.93
C SER A 115 21.19 -1.18 -15.96
N GLU A 116 20.31 -2.19 -15.86
CA GLU A 116 19.17 -2.51 -16.75
C GLU A 116 17.95 -1.60 -16.52
N SER A 117 18.05 -0.68 -15.57
CA SER A 117 17.10 0.43 -15.43
C SER A 117 17.81 1.76 -15.57
N SER A 118 18.67 1.86 -16.59
CA SER A 118 19.22 3.15 -16.97
C SER A 118 18.05 4.10 -17.26
N LYS A 119 18.11 5.30 -16.69
CA LYS A 119 17.17 6.39 -16.97
C LYS A 119 16.92 6.52 -18.48
N ASP A 120 17.95 6.26 -19.28
CA ASP A 120 17.93 6.33 -20.74
C ASP A 120 17.07 5.23 -21.39
N GLU A 121 17.07 4.00 -20.88
CA GLU A 121 16.19 2.93 -21.37
C GLU A 121 14.71 3.17 -21.04
N ILE A 122 14.44 3.71 -19.85
CA ILE A 122 13.06 4.08 -19.45
C ILE A 122 12.56 5.25 -20.31
N LEU A 123 13.41 6.26 -20.55
CA LEU A 123 13.10 7.40 -21.41
C LEU A 123 13.09 7.03 -22.91
N ALA A 124 13.72 5.92 -23.30
CA ALA A 124 13.70 5.45 -24.69
C ALA A 124 12.34 4.88 -25.10
N ARG A 125 11.50 4.45 -24.14
CA ARG A 125 10.16 3.96 -24.45
C ARG A 125 9.27 5.10 -24.94
N ASP A 126 8.59 4.87 -26.07
CA ASP A 126 7.75 5.88 -26.72
C ASP A 126 6.60 6.39 -25.83
N ASP A 127 5.99 5.48 -25.06
CA ASP A 127 4.91 5.81 -24.12
C ASP A 127 5.38 6.72 -22.99
N VAL A 128 6.52 6.39 -22.38
CA VAL A 128 7.14 7.18 -21.30
C VAL A 128 7.60 8.53 -21.80
N ARG A 129 8.30 8.59 -22.93
CA ARG A 129 8.78 9.84 -23.52
C ARG A 129 7.64 10.79 -23.86
N ARG A 130 6.53 10.26 -24.40
CA ARG A 130 5.33 11.06 -24.66
C ARG A 130 4.77 11.64 -23.37
N LEU A 131 4.59 10.82 -22.34
CA LEU A 131 4.09 11.27 -21.04
C LEU A 131 4.97 12.37 -20.44
N VAL A 132 6.29 12.15 -20.39
CA VAL A 132 7.25 13.12 -19.83
C VAL A 132 7.27 14.42 -20.63
N ASN A 133 7.26 14.35 -21.96
CA ASN A 133 7.18 15.55 -22.81
C ASN A 133 5.86 16.31 -22.62
N ASP A 134 4.73 15.61 -22.50
CA ASP A 134 3.44 16.22 -22.21
C ASP A 134 3.45 16.93 -20.84
N MET A 135 4.17 16.40 -19.85
CA MET A 135 4.38 17.09 -18.56
C MET A 135 5.32 18.30 -18.68
N MET A 136 6.45 18.16 -19.38
CA MET A 136 7.43 19.24 -19.57
C MET A 136 6.86 20.43 -20.35
N ASP A 137 5.98 20.15 -21.32
CA ASP A 137 5.30 21.17 -22.12
C ASP A 137 4.07 21.77 -21.38
N GLY A 138 3.77 21.31 -20.17
CA GLY A 138 2.62 21.77 -19.38
C GLY A 138 1.25 21.29 -19.88
N ARG A 139 1.20 20.29 -20.78
CA ARG A 139 -0.06 19.65 -21.20
C ARG A 139 -0.64 18.76 -20.09
N ILE A 140 0.21 18.21 -19.23
CA ILE A 140 -0.16 17.46 -18.02
C ILE A 140 0.49 18.14 -16.82
N GLU A 141 -0.30 18.80 -15.98
CA GLU A 141 0.21 19.51 -14.80
C GLU A 141 0.64 18.55 -13.68
N SER A 142 -0.18 17.53 -13.41
CA SER A 142 0.05 16.54 -12.38
C SER A 142 -0.49 15.17 -12.81
N ILE A 143 0.13 14.10 -12.29
CA ILE A 143 -0.39 12.74 -12.39
C ILE A 143 -0.90 12.37 -11.00
N GLU A 144 -2.22 12.36 -10.84
CA GLU A 144 -2.87 12.10 -9.57
C GLU A 144 -3.47 10.68 -9.55
N PRO A 145 -3.23 9.89 -8.49
CA PRO A 145 -3.86 8.58 -8.36
C PRO A 145 -5.36 8.73 -8.04
N VAL A 146 -6.17 7.81 -8.57
CA VAL A 146 -7.57 7.66 -8.16
C VAL A 146 -7.69 6.45 -7.23
N HIS A 147 -8.06 6.70 -5.97
CA HIS A 147 -8.27 5.64 -4.98
C HIS A 147 -9.65 5.00 -5.16
N VAL A 148 -9.67 3.77 -5.69
CA VAL A 148 -10.91 3.06 -6.00
C VAL A 148 -11.16 1.90 -5.04
N LEU A 149 -12.41 1.75 -4.64
CA LEU A 149 -12.96 0.55 -4.01
C LEU A 149 -13.42 -0.39 -5.13
N ARG A 150 -12.81 -1.57 -5.20
CA ARG A 150 -13.18 -2.63 -6.15
C ARG A 150 -14.04 -3.67 -5.45
N GLN A 151 -15.18 -4.00 -6.07
CA GLN A 151 -16.00 -5.12 -5.61
C GLN A 151 -15.51 -6.43 -6.23
N THR A 152 -15.11 -7.36 -5.38
CA THR A 152 -14.73 -8.72 -5.77
C THR A 152 -15.77 -9.71 -5.27
N ASP A 153 -16.21 -10.62 -6.14
CA ASP A 153 -17.12 -11.69 -5.76
C ASP A 153 -16.32 -12.80 -5.07
N ARG A 154 -16.62 -13.04 -3.79
CA ARG A 154 -15.97 -14.09 -2.99
C ARG A 154 -16.97 -15.20 -2.69
N TYR A 155 -16.52 -16.45 -2.81
CA TYR A 155 -17.32 -17.63 -2.50
C TYR A 155 -16.64 -18.47 -1.41
N PRO A 156 -16.69 -18.05 -0.13
CA PRO A 156 -15.88 -18.66 0.94
C PRO A 156 -16.09 -20.18 1.10
N ILE A 157 -17.30 -20.67 0.84
CA ILE A 157 -17.58 -22.12 0.87
C ILE A 157 -16.91 -22.81 -0.32
N ALA A 158 -17.03 -22.26 -1.53
CA ALA A 158 -16.42 -22.86 -2.72
C ALA A 158 -14.88 -22.85 -2.64
N SER A 159 -14.29 -21.81 -2.07
CA SER A 159 -12.83 -21.70 -1.84
C SER A 159 -12.28 -22.75 -0.88
N GLN A 160 -13.13 -23.47 -0.12
CA GLN A 160 -12.69 -24.62 0.69
C GLN A 160 -12.49 -25.89 -0.14
N TYR A 161 -13.08 -25.96 -1.35
CA TYR A 161 -13.05 -27.14 -2.21
C TYR A 161 -12.28 -26.90 -3.51
N LEU A 162 -12.25 -25.66 -3.98
CA LEU A 162 -11.61 -25.26 -5.23
C LEU A 162 -10.29 -24.57 -4.92
N SER A 163 -9.23 -24.99 -5.61
CA SER A 163 -7.94 -24.31 -5.58
C SER A 163 -8.00 -23.03 -6.40
N GLY A 164 -7.24 -22.02 -5.97
CA GLY A 164 -7.08 -20.77 -6.69
C GLY A 164 -7.50 -19.54 -5.91
N ASP A 165 -7.31 -18.37 -6.52
CA ASP A 165 -7.77 -17.10 -5.95
C ASP A 165 -9.30 -16.88 -6.14
N ASP A 166 -9.82 -15.79 -5.59
CA ASP A 166 -11.25 -15.45 -5.68
C ASP A 166 -11.76 -15.42 -7.13
N GLU A 167 -10.91 -15.01 -8.07
CA GLU A 167 -11.28 -14.90 -9.48
C GLU A 167 -11.32 -16.28 -10.16
N GLU A 168 -10.33 -17.14 -9.87
CA GLU A 168 -10.29 -18.54 -10.31
C GLU A 168 -11.49 -19.34 -9.80
N VAL A 169 -11.82 -19.19 -8.52
CA VAL A 169 -13.00 -19.82 -7.91
C VAL A 169 -14.27 -19.34 -8.62
N ALA A 170 -14.43 -18.04 -8.83
CA ALA A 170 -15.59 -17.47 -9.51
C ALA A 170 -15.68 -17.88 -11.00
N ARG A 171 -14.54 -18.07 -11.69
CA ARG A 171 -14.50 -18.63 -13.05
C ARG A 171 -14.95 -20.08 -13.06
N THR A 172 -14.40 -20.91 -12.18
CA THR A 172 -14.75 -22.34 -12.07
C THR A 172 -16.25 -22.54 -11.82
N LEU A 173 -16.87 -21.74 -10.95
CA LEU A 173 -18.31 -21.80 -10.71
C LEU A 173 -19.15 -21.46 -11.95
N ARG A 174 -18.71 -20.48 -12.76
CA ARG A 174 -19.35 -20.12 -14.05
C ARG A 174 -19.15 -21.21 -15.10
N ASP A 175 -18.02 -21.90 -15.10
CA ASP A 175 -17.77 -23.03 -15.99
C ASP A 175 -18.70 -24.21 -15.64
N LEU A 176 -18.88 -24.49 -14.35
CA LEU A 176 -19.82 -25.51 -13.87
C LEU A 176 -21.29 -25.16 -14.20
N GLU A 177 -21.65 -23.88 -14.14
CA GLU A 177 -22.96 -23.42 -14.63
C GLU A 177 -23.09 -23.63 -16.15
N SER A 178 -22.08 -23.22 -16.92
CA SER A 178 -22.06 -23.35 -18.38
C SER A 178 -22.13 -24.81 -18.83
N ALA A 179 -21.55 -25.73 -18.04
CA ALA A 179 -21.65 -27.17 -18.22
C ALA A 179 -23.00 -27.78 -17.78
N GLY A 180 -23.91 -26.98 -17.21
CA GLY A 180 -25.22 -27.42 -16.71
C GLY A 180 -25.20 -28.19 -15.39
N ILE A 181 -24.05 -28.23 -14.71
CA ILE A 181 -23.89 -28.89 -13.39
C ILE A 181 -24.49 -28.00 -12.30
N LEU A 182 -24.25 -26.70 -12.39
CA LEU A 182 -24.83 -25.68 -11.51
C LEU A 182 -25.87 -24.84 -12.26
N VAL A 183 -26.72 -24.15 -11.51
CA VAL A 183 -27.59 -23.08 -11.97
C VAL A 183 -27.29 -21.82 -11.17
N ALA A 184 -27.09 -20.69 -11.84
CA ALA A 184 -26.93 -19.42 -11.16
C ALA A 184 -28.29 -18.79 -10.82
N LYS A 185 -28.36 -18.12 -9.67
CA LYS A 185 -29.48 -17.27 -9.26
C LYS A 185 -28.96 -15.93 -8.79
N SER A 186 -29.72 -14.88 -9.03
CA SER A 186 -29.41 -13.55 -8.49
C SER A 186 -29.33 -13.59 -6.97
N HIS A 187 -28.24 -13.05 -6.41
CA HIS A 187 -27.98 -13.03 -4.98
C HIS A 187 -27.32 -11.72 -4.56
N GLY A 188 -27.81 -11.13 -3.46
CA GLY A 188 -27.27 -9.89 -2.91
C GLY A 188 -27.39 -8.69 -3.86
N ARG A 189 -26.67 -7.62 -3.54
CA ARG A 189 -26.60 -6.40 -4.34
C ARG A 189 -25.16 -6.09 -4.72
N LYS A 190 -24.97 -5.60 -5.93
CA LYS A 190 -23.69 -5.12 -6.47
C LYS A 190 -23.85 -3.66 -6.85
N LEU A 191 -22.84 -2.85 -6.56
CA LEU A 191 -22.78 -1.47 -7.00
C LEU A 191 -22.29 -1.49 -8.46
N THR A 192 -23.18 -1.12 -9.37
CA THR A 192 -22.85 -1.05 -10.79
C THR A 192 -23.33 0.28 -11.34
N CYS A 193 -22.43 1.04 -11.95
CA CYS A 193 -22.76 2.33 -12.50
C CYS A 193 -23.71 2.15 -13.69
N THR A 194 -24.94 2.65 -13.60
CA THR A 194 -25.92 2.55 -14.69
C THR A 194 -25.56 3.36 -15.94
N ARG A 195 -24.52 4.20 -15.88
CA ARG A 195 -24.04 4.99 -17.03
C ARG A 195 -22.96 4.29 -17.85
N CYS A 196 -22.05 3.56 -17.22
CA CYS A 196 -20.91 2.94 -17.90
C CYS A 196 -20.63 1.49 -17.50
N SER A 197 -21.49 0.90 -16.67
CA SER A 197 -21.38 -0.47 -16.14
C SER A 197 -20.14 -0.77 -15.29
N SER A 198 -19.33 0.24 -14.98
CA SER A 198 -18.18 0.09 -14.08
C SER A 198 -18.63 -0.24 -12.65
N THR A 199 -17.84 -1.08 -11.98
CA THR A 199 -18.00 -1.47 -10.57
C THR A 199 -16.95 -0.82 -9.66
N GLU A 200 -16.10 0.05 -10.20
CA GLU A 200 -15.10 0.79 -9.43
C GLU A 200 -15.74 2.05 -8.84
N VAL A 201 -15.64 2.17 -7.51
CA VAL A 201 -16.32 3.21 -6.74
C VAL A 201 -15.29 4.04 -5.98
N VAL A 202 -15.43 5.36 -6.01
CA VAL A 202 -14.70 6.27 -5.14
C VAL A 202 -15.65 6.68 -4.01
N ALA A 203 -15.20 6.53 -2.76
CA ALA A 203 -15.90 7.04 -1.59
C ALA A 203 -15.34 8.42 -1.24
N GLY A 204 -16.22 9.39 -1.04
CA GLY A 204 -15.85 10.76 -0.68
C GLY A 204 -16.79 11.35 0.36
N LEU A 205 -16.45 12.52 0.87
CA LEU A 205 -17.25 13.27 1.83
C LEU A 205 -17.80 14.53 1.16
N ALA A 206 -19.03 14.91 1.51
CA ALA A 206 -19.66 16.14 1.07
C ALA A 206 -20.34 16.88 2.23
N CYS A 207 -20.42 18.21 2.12
CA CYS A 207 -21.14 19.04 3.07
C CYS A 207 -22.65 18.73 3.02
N PRO A 208 -23.32 18.46 4.16
CA PRO A 208 -24.76 18.23 4.18
C PRO A 208 -25.58 19.47 3.80
N ASN A 209 -25.03 20.68 3.98
CA ASN A 209 -25.72 21.92 3.69
C ASN A 209 -25.67 22.31 2.20
N CYS A 210 -24.51 22.17 1.55
CA CYS A 210 -24.32 22.64 0.16
C CYS A 210 -23.80 21.58 -0.83
N ASN A 211 -23.60 20.33 -0.41
CA ASN A 211 -23.00 19.24 -1.19
C ASN A 211 -21.57 19.47 -1.71
N SER A 212 -20.88 20.52 -1.28
CA SER A 212 -19.47 20.74 -1.63
C SER A 212 -18.57 19.64 -1.06
N THR A 213 -17.55 19.25 -1.81
CA THR A 213 -16.47 18.33 -1.40
C THR A 213 -15.25 19.06 -0.86
N ASP A 214 -15.25 20.40 -0.85
CA ASP A 214 -14.19 21.25 -0.29
C ASP A 214 -14.35 21.35 1.24
N LEU A 215 -13.72 20.38 1.92
CA LEU A 215 -13.93 20.09 3.33
C LEU A 215 -12.60 19.98 4.08
N TYR A 216 -12.55 20.53 5.30
CA TYR A 216 -11.39 20.49 6.18
C TYR A 216 -11.72 19.86 7.52
N LYS A 217 -10.78 19.08 8.07
CA LYS A 217 -10.87 18.55 9.42
C LYS A 217 -10.53 19.66 10.42
N ILE A 218 -11.43 19.91 11.37
CA ILE A 218 -11.20 20.82 12.49
C ILE A 218 -11.41 20.08 13.81
N TYR A 219 -10.66 20.49 14.83
CA TYR A 219 -10.76 19.93 16.17
C TYR A 219 -11.48 20.91 17.09
N ARG A 220 -12.41 20.39 17.89
CA ARG A 220 -12.99 21.11 19.01
C ARG A 220 -12.18 20.82 20.26
N LEU A 221 -11.67 21.88 20.86
CA LEU A 221 -10.64 21.81 21.88
C LEU A 221 -11.09 22.60 23.10
N HIS A 222 -10.85 22.07 24.29
CA HIS A 222 -11.00 22.85 25.51
C HIS A 222 -9.74 23.68 25.75
N CYS A 223 -9.88 25.01 25.89
CA CYS A 223 -8.75 25.87 26.20
C CYS A 223 -8.43 25.82 27.72
N PRO A 224 -7.22 25.41 28.13
CA PRO A 224 -6.86 25.36 29.54
C PRO A 224 -6.78 26.76 30.17
N ASN A 225 -6.47 27.79 29.37
CA ASN A 225 -6.28 29.15 29.85
C ASN A 225 -7.59 29.90 30.17
N CYS A 226 -8.66 29.67 29.39
CA CYS A 226 -9.93 30.39 29.58
C CYS A 226 -11.16 29.48 29.78
N GLY A 227 -10.99 28.17 29.71
CA GLY A 227 -12.06 27.18 29.88
C GLY A 227 -13.05 27.09 28.71
N GLN A 228 -12.97 27.96 27.71
CA GLN A 228 -13.87 27.96 26.56
C GLN A 228 -13.50 26.90 25.53
N VAL A 229 -14.49 26.49 24.73
CA VAL A 229 -14.25 25.61 23.58
C VAL A 229 -13.80 26.45 22.39
N THR A 230 -12.66 26.09 21.80
CA THR A 230 -12.14 26.71 20.57
C THR A 230 -12.08 25.67 19.46
N GLN A 231 -12.15 26.13 18.22
CA GLN A 231 -11.89 25.29 17.04
C GLN A 231 -10.50 25.60 16.48
N SER A 232 -9.79 24.58 16.01
CA SER A 232 -8.54 24.76 15.28
C SER A 232 -8.32 23.67 14.25
N VAL A 233 -7.66 24.03 13.16
CA VAL A 233 -6.97 23.06 12.31
C VAL A 233 -5.66 22.72 13.01
N ILE A 234 -5.31 21.44 13.06
CA ILE A 234 -4.01 20.97 13.54
C ILE A 234 -3.33 20.30 12.35
N VAL A 235 -2.18 20.84 11.95
CA VAL A 235 -1.34 20.32 10.87
C VAL A 235 -0.08 19.71 11.45
N ASP A 236 0.61 18.89 10.66
CA ASP A 236 1.87 18.27 11.07
C ASP A 236 2.93 19.35 11.37
N ASN A 237 3.72 19.16 12.42
CA ASN A 237 4.74 20.09 12.94
C ASN A 237 4.22 21.36 13.63
N MET A 238 2.95 21.42 14.03
CA MET A 238 2.43 22.51 14.85
C MET A 238 2.85 22.30 16.32
N GLU A 239 3.52 23.29 16.92
CA GLU A 239 3.95 23.22 18.33
C GLU A 239 2.90 23.79 19.30
N GLU A 240 2.15 24.79 18.85
CA GLU A 240 1.10 25.47 19.61
C GLU A 240 -0.04 25.94 18.72
N ILE A 241 -1.21 26.13 19.31
CA ILE A 241 -2.36 26.78 18.68
C ILE A 241 -2.77 28.03 19.47
N SER A 242 -3.37 29.00 18.80
CA SER A 242 -3.95 30.16 19.48
C SER A 242 -5.44 29.95 19.77
N CYS A 243 -5.85 30.15 21.02
CA CYS A 243 -7.27 30.15 21.37
C CYS A 243 -7.99 31.30 20.66
N GLN A 244 -9.08 31.01 19.94
CA GLN A 244 -9.82 32.06 19.23
C GLN A 244 -10.50 33.07 20.18
N HIS A 245 -10.78 32.66 21.43
CA HIS A 245 -11.44 33.48 22.46
C HIS A 245 -10.47 34.38 23.23
N CYS A 246 -9.44 33.80 23.87
CA CYS A 246 -8.51 34.57 24.73
C CYS A 246 -7.17 34.90 24.08
N LYS A 247 -6.93 34.41 22.84
CA LYS A 247 -5.69 34.58 22.07
C LYS A 247 -4.44 33.96 22.70
N ALA A 248 -4.54 33.35 23.88
CA ALA A 248 -3.43 32.65 24.51
C ALA A 248 -2.99 31.45 23.66
N ALA A 249 -1.68 31.24 23.59
CA ALA A 249 -1.09 30.06 23.01
C ALA A 249 -1.39 28.83 23.90
N ILE A 250 -1.64 27.71 23.25
CA ILE A 250 -1.88 26.40 23.88
C ILE A 250 -0.90 25.43 23.23
N PRO A 251 0.08 24.89 23.97
CA PRO A 251 0.97 23.86 23.46
C PRO A 251 0.16 22.65 22.98
N VAL A 252 0.56 22.06 21.85
CA VAL A 252 -0.16 20.90 21.27
C VAL A 252 -0.24 19.72 22.25
N GLN A 253 0.76 19.57 23.12
CA GLN A 253 0.83 18.54 24.17
C GLN A 253 -0.22 18.71 25.28
N GLU A 254 -0.74 19.93 25.47
CA GLU A 254 -1.76 20.25 26.48
C GLU A 254 -3.18 20.24 25.92
N LEU A 255 -3.35 19.88 24.64
CA LEU A 255 -4.64 19.90 23.98
C LEU A 255 -5.58 18.84 24.54
N LYS A 256 -6.72 19.30 25.04
CA LYS A 256 -7.85 18.44 25.37
C LYS A 256 -8.87 18.46 24.23
N VAL A 257 -8.82 17.44 23.38
CA VAL A 257 -9.75 17.26 22.27
C VAL A 257 -11.12 16.82 22.80
N LEU A 258 -12.15 17.59 22.47
CA LEU A 258 -13.55 17.31 22.79
C LEU A 258 -14.30 16.62 21.65
N GLY A 259 -13.83 16.82 20.42
CA GLY A 259 -14.44 16.23 19.23
C GLY A 259 -13.75 16.68 17.94
N ILE A 260 -14.15 16.06 16.84
CA ILE A 260 -13.68 16.37 15.50
C ILE A 260 -14.91 16.75 14.69
N GLU A 261 -14.78 17.81 13.91
CA GLU A 261 -15.80 18.24 12.96
C GLU A 261 -15.16 18.43 11.59
N MET A 262 -16.00 18.41 10.58
CA MET A 262 -15.66 18.85 9.24
C MET A 262 -16.17 20.29 9.07
N LEU A 263 -15.33 21.16 8.52
CA LEU A 263 -15.66 22.52 8.11
C LEU A 263 -15.74 22.57 6.58
N CYS A 264 -16.87 23.02 6.05
CA CYS A 264 -17.01 23.27 4.62
C CYS A 264 -16.49 24.66 4.25
N ASN A 265 -15.54 24.74 3.34
CA ASN A 265 -15.02 26.03 2.87
C ASN A 265 -16.01 26.81 2.02
N SER A 266 -16.92 26.11 1.32
CA SER A 266 -17.86 26.78 0.41
C SER A 266 -19.02 27.47 1.12
N CYS A 267 -19.39 27.04 2.34
CA CYS A 267 -20.53 27.62 3.07
C CYS A 267 -20.29 27.80 4.58
N SER A 268 -19.06 27.58 5.04
CA SER A 268 -18.62 27.71 6.43
C SER A 268 -19.41 26.88 7.45
N THR A 269 -20.14 25.86 7.00
CA THR A 269 -20.86 24.94 7.89
C THR A 269 -19.87 24.00 8.56
N ALA A 270 -19.89 23.95 9.89
CA ALA A 270 -19.17 22.95 10.68
C ALA A 270 -20.13 21.85 11.13
N THR A 271 -19.78 20.59 10.90
CA THR A 271 -20.61 19.43 11.29
C THR A 271 -19.74 18.23 11.66
N PRO A 272 -20.09 17.46 12.70
CA PRO A 272 -19.44 16.17 12.96
C PRO A 272 -19.86 15.09 11.95
N ASP A 273 -20.95 15.30 11.22
CA ASP A 273 -21.59 14.30 10.36
C ASP A 273 -21.57 14.76 8.88
N PRO A 274 -20.48 14.52 8.14
CA PRO A 274 -20.44 14.74 6.69
C PRO A 274 -21.30 13.71 5.94
N LEU A 275 -21.79 14.08 4.75
CA LEU A 275 -22.44 13.12 3.86
C LEU A 275 -21.40 12.22 3.21
N ILE A 276 -21.53 10.90 3.37
CA ILE A 276 -20.78 9.93 2.57
C ILE A 276 -21.36 9.90 1.17
N THR A 277 -20.49 10.01 0.17
CA THR A 277 -20.83 10.00 -1.24
C THR A 277 -20.10 8.89 -1.94
N LEU A 278 -20.75 8.27 -2.92
CA LEU A 278 -20.17 7.26 -3.78
C LEU A 278 -20.22 7.79 -5.22
N THR A 279 -19.10 7.75 -5.93
CA THR A 279 -18.99 8.16 -7.34
C THR A 279 -18.34 7.07 -8.17
N CYS A 280 -18.76 6.92 -9.42
CA CYS A 280 -18.14 5.99 -10.35
C CYS A 280 -16.74 6.49 -10.72
N ALA A 281 -15.71 5.67 -10.49
CA ALA A 281 -14.33 6.02 -10.79
C ALA A 281 -14.11 6.27 -12.29
N SER A 282 -14.83 5.55 -13.15
CA SER A 282 -14.63 5.61 -14.60
C SER A 282 -15.35 6.78 -15.29
N CYS A 283 -16.44 7.31 -14.72
CA CYS A 283 -17.23 8.36 -15.39
C CYS A 283 -17.71 9.51 -14.49
N GLY A 284 -17.33 9.50 -13.21
CA GLY A 284 -17.66 10.55 -12.24
C GLY A 284 -19.12 10.64 -11.81
N LYS A 285 -20.01 9.76 -12.32
CA LYS A 285 -21.43 9.78 -11.92
C LYS A 285 -21.55 9.48 -10.42
N ARG A 286 -22.22 10.36 -9.66
CA ARG A 286 -22.63 10.07 -8.28
C ARG A 286 -23.66 8.94 -8.27
N PHE A 287 -23.39 7.90 -7.49
CA PHE A 287 -24.31 6.80 -7.27
C PHE A 287 -25.52 7.29 -6.48
N SER A 288 -26.69 6.86 -6.94
CA SER A 288 -27.96 7.01 -6.24
C SER A 288 -28.37 5.69 -5.60
N SER A 289 -29.40 5.71 -4.76
CA SER A 289 -30.00 4.49 -4.21
C SER A 289 -30.45 3.51 -5.30
N LEU A 290 -30.87 4.00 -6.47
CA LEU A 290 -31.25 3.15 -7.60
C LEU A 290 -30.06 2.40 -8.20
N ASP A 291 -28.89 3.03 -8.24
CA ASP A 291 -27.67 2.38 -8.73
C ASP A 291 -27.24 1.23 -7.80
N ILE A 292 -27.44 1.37 -6.49
CA ILE A 292 -27.22 0.30 -5.50
C ILE A 292 -28.23 -0.85 -5.69
N LEU A 293 -29.47 -0.54 -6.03
CA LEU A 293 -30.52 -1.55 -6.23
C LEU A 293 -30.34 -2.34 -7.53
N SER A 294 -29.64 -1.79 -8.52
CA SER A 294 -29.64 -2.33 -9.89
C SER A 294 -28.69 -3.51 -10.09
N GLY A 295 -27.58 -3.61 -9.36
CA GLY A 295 -26.66 -4.73 -9.51
C GLY A 295 -27.00 -5.89 -8.58
N THR A 296 -26.79 -7.13 -9.05
CA THR A 296 -26.91 -8.35 -8.25
C THR A 296 -25.70 -9.24 -8.48
N GLY A 297 -25.20 -9.87 -7.42
CA GLY A 297 -24.24 -10.97 -7.54
C GLY A 297 -24.93 -12.27 -7.95
N LEU A 298 -24.17 -13.36 -8.00
CA LEU A 298 -24.67 -14.69 -8.31
C LEU A 298 -24.48 -15.62 -7.11
N ALA A 299 -25.45 -16.52 -6.91
CA ALA A 299 -25.31 -17.71 -6.10
C ALA A 299 -25.49 -18.92 -7.00
N PHE A 300 -24.75 -20.00 -6.72
CA PHE A 300 -24.81 -21.22 -7.51
C PHE A 300 -25.44 -22.34 -6.70
N GLU A 301 -26.35 -23.08 -7.32
CA GLU A 301 -26.97 -24.28 -6.76
C GLU A 301 -26.81 -25.46 -7.73
N LEU A 302 -26.84 -26.69 -7.21
CA LEU A 302 -26.87 -27.88 -8.09
C LEU A 302 -28.10 -27.86 -9.00
N SER A 303 -27.86 -28.11 -10.29
CA SER A 303 -28.93 -28.24 -11.26
C SER A 303 -29.81 -29.46 -10.96
N PRO A 304 -31.08 -29.50 -11.43
CA PRO A 304 -31.93 -30.67 -11.31
C PRO A 304 -31.31 -31.94 -11.92
N ALA A 305 -30.52 -31.79 -12.98
CA ALA A 305 -29.77 -32.89 -13.61
C ALA A 305 -28.63 -33.39 -12.70
N GLY A 306 -27.84 -32.48 -12.11
CA GLY A 306 -26.80 -32.84 -11.15
C GLY A 306 -27.34 -33.48 -9.87
N LYS A 307 -28.55 -33.11 -9.46
CA LYS A 307 -29.25 -33.77 -8.33
C LYS A 307 -29.66 -35.22 -8.65
N LYS A 308 -30.08 -35.51 -9.89
CA LYS A 308 -30.44 -36.88 -10.33
C LYS A 308 -29.22 -37.79 -10.46
N GLU A 309 -28.13 -37.29 -11.05
CA GLU A 309 -26.90 -38.08 -11.21
C GLU A 309 -26.27 -38.50 -9.86
N ARG A 310 -26.45 -37.67 -8.82
CA ARG A 310 -26.07 -38.02 -7.44
C ARG A 310 -26.99 -39.07 -6.83
N ALA A 311 -28.29 -39.06 -7.14
CA ALA A 311 -29.25 -40.03 -6.62
C ALA A 311 -29.13 -41.41 -7.27
N GLU A 312 -28.59 -41.50 -8.49
CA GLU A 312 -28.31 -42.77 -9.19
C GLU A 312 -26.96 -43.39 -8.80
N LYS A 313 -26.06 -42.61 -8.20
CA LYS A 313 -24.72 -43.04 -7.73
C LYS A 313 -24.63 -43.26 -6.22
N ALA A 314 -25.72 -43.07 -5.46
CA ALA A 314 -25.82 -43.27 -4.01
C ALA A 314 -26.68 -44.50 -3.69
#